data_AF-A0AAD2GD10-F1
#
_entry.id   AF-A0AAD2GD10-F1
#
_cell.length_a   1.000
_cell.length_b   1.000
_cell.length_c   1.000
_cell.angle_alpha   90.00
_cell.angle_beta   90.00
_cell.angle_gamma   90.00
#
_symmetry.space_group_name_H-M   'P 1'
#
loop_
_entity.id
_entity.type
_entity.pdbx_description
1 polymer ?
#
loop_
_entity_poly.entity_id
_entity_poly.type
_entity_poly.pdbx_seq_one_letter_code
_entity_poly.pdbx_strand_id
1 'polypeptide(L)'
;MTTMRTFLVSPWLVHFALCIVVLVCGSINNHGERKYIPIDVEKYSHSQAEECHKAFVNVFSSSMEDERALICCGKNLDDDLSSTAYSGICQPPPPYLLFSRRLARFPDAWLLPLFPVLLRIITALFTGSTATAAEVHTKRRLYFYIILIQLRGWILYLLFDMIEEIFVSSPGTQCWYSHLLQSHYHECQGRVTDFSDHIVLYFAQILPIALVEVIHSFAVPYWQSAIKNSMSSRMGVLRWFLSSARLIPTLLLLWLGNLYVITFFGAYKTAMFFHTGPEIWIGYLVSLLLQIPLCIVQCTQAFPALTTYLFGTLAI
;
A
#
# COMPACT_ATOMS: atom_id res chain seq x y z
N MET A 1 -17.45 -4.89 -27.49
CA MET A 1 -17.13 -3.58 -26.90
C MET A 1 -17.75 -3.39 -25.50
N THR A 2 -19.07 -3.47 -25.31
CA THR A 2 -19.72 -3.24 -23.99
C THR A 2 -19.22 -4.18 -22.89
N THR A 3 -19.15 -5.49 -23.14
CA THR A 3 -18.71 -6.48 -22.14
C THR A 3 -17.28 -6.25 -21.66
N MET A 4 -16.38 -5.85 -22.57
CA MET A 4 -14.97 -5.65 -22.22
C MET A 4 -14.76 -4.35 -21.43
N ARG A 5 -15.49 -3.29 -21.78
CA ARG A 5 -15.46 -2.05 -21.00
C ARG A 5 -15.95 -2.28 -19.57
N THR A 6 -17.05 -3.01 -19.39
CA THR A 6 -17.56 -3.37 -18.06
C THR A 6 -16.52 -4.17 -17.27
N PHE A 7 -15.87 -5.15 -17.91
CA PHE A 7 -14.81 -5.94 -17.29
C PHE A 7 -13.63 -5.09 -16.79
N LEU A 8 -13.24 -4.03 -17.51
CA LEU A 8 -12.14 -3.15 -17.11
C LEU A 8 -12.55 -2.18 -16.00
N VAL A 9 -13.77 -1.61 -16.07
CA VAL A 9 -14.22 -0.55 -15.15
C VAL A 9 -14.66 -1.11 -13.79
N SER A 10 -15.33 -2.26 -13.76
CA SER A 10 -15.89 -2.80 -12.51
C SER A 10 -14.84 -3.02 -11.39
N PRO A 11 -13.65 -3.60 -11.66
CA PRO A 11 -12.61 -3.75 -10.64
C PRO A 11 -12.14 -2.42 -10.05
N TRP A 12 -12.03 -1.37 -10.86
CA TRP A 12 -11.66 -0.02 -10.39
C TRP A 12 -12.74 0.58 -9.50
N LEU A 13 -14.02 0.45 -9.85
CA LEU A 13 -15.12 0.93 -9.01
C LEU A 13 -15.13 0.22 -7.65
N VAL A 14 -14.93 -1.10 -7.64
CA VAL A 14 -14.82 -1.88 -6.41
C VAL A 14 -13.60 -1.43 -5.60
N HIS A 15 -12.45 -1.22 -6.25
CA HIS A 15 -11.24 -0.70 -5.61
C HIS A 15 -11.49 0.64 -4.91
N PHE A 16 -12.05 1.63 -5.61
CA PHE A 16 -12.35 2.95 -5.02
C PHE A 16 -13.33 2.85 -3.86
N ALA A 17 -14.40 2.08 -4.01
CA ALA A 17 -15.40 1.89 -2.96
C ALA A 17 -14.76 1.25 -1.71
N LEU A 18 -13.95 0.21 -1.88
CA LEU A 18 -13.28 -0.45 -0.77
C LEU A 18 -12.25 0.45 -0.08
N CYS A 19 -11.48 1.24 -0.83
CA CYS A 19 -10.58 2.25 -0.25
C CYS A 19 -11.36 3.21 0.65
N ILE A 20 -12.47 3.78 0.16
CA ILE A 20 -13.31 4.70 0.94
C ILE A 20 -13.85 4.03 2.20
N VAL A 21 -14.39 2.82 2.09
CA VAL A 21 -14.93 2.06 3.22
C VAL A 21 -13.87 1.86 4.31
N VAL A 22 -12.67 1.41 3.92
CA VAL A 22 -11.56 1.16 4.86
C VAL A 22 -11.15 2.44 5.58
N LEU A 23 -11.03 3.56 4.87
CA LEU A 23 -10.67 4.85 5.45
C LEU A 23 -11.76 5.38 6.39
N VAL A 24 -13.03 5.32 5.98
CA VAL A 24 -14.17 5.73 6.82
C VAL A 24 -14.22 4.89 8.10
N CYS A 25 -14.10 3.56 7.98
CA CYS A 25 -14.07 2.67 9.15
C CYS A 25 -12.89 3.00 10.07
N GLY A 26 -11.69 3.25 9.54
CA GLY A 26 -10.53 3.64 10.33
C GLY A 26 -10.75 4.97 11.06
N SER A 27 -11.22 6.00 10.35
CA SER A 27 -11.46 7.33 10.92
C SER A 27 -12.58 7.36 11.97
N ILE A 28 -13.66 6.58 11.78
CA ILE A 28 -14.72 6.44 12.80
C ILE A 28 -14.14 5.85 14.08
N ASN A 29 -13.29 4.82 13.97
CA ASN A 29 -12.67 4.16 15.12
C ASN A 29 -11.52 4.98 15.76
N ASN A 30 -11.02 6.02 15.09
CA ASN A 30 -10.03 6.94 15.68
C ASN A 30 -10.63 7.80 16.81
N HIS A 31 -11.96 7.97 16.83
CA HIS A 31 -12.68 8.88 17.74
C HIS A 31 -12.25 10.36 17.65
N GLY A 32 -11.82 10.80 16.46
CA GLY A 32 -11.83 12.21 16.06
C GLY A 32 -10.52 13.00 16.24
N GLU A 33 -9.67 12.72 17.23
CA GLU A 33 -8.51 13.58 17.53
C GLU A 33 -7.33 12.82 18.15
N ARG A 34 -7.12 11.55 17.78
CA ARG A 34 -6.01 10.78 18.32
C ARG A 34 -4.96 10.56 17.26
N LYS A 35 -3.71 10.87 17.60
CA LYS A 35 -2.56 10.60 16.74
C LYS A 35 -1.42 10.12 17.61
N TYR A 36 -1.07 8.86 17.43
CA TYR A 36 -0.04 8.19 18.19
C TYR A 36 1.27 8.20 17.41
N ILE A 37 2.36 8.60 18.08
CA ILE A 37 3.71 8.47 17.55
C ILE A 37 4.54 7.55 18.45
N PRO A 38 5.50 6.78 17.90
CA PRO A 38 6.39 5.97 18.72
C PRO A 38 7.33 6.84 19.56
N ILE A 39 7.56 6.46 20.81
CA ILE A 39 8.50 7.13 21.72
C ILE A 39 9.65 6.20 22.11
N ASP A 40 10.68 6.78 22.72
CA ASP A 40 11.80 6.03 23.28
C ASP A 40 11.38 5.35 24.59
N VAL A 41 11.41 4.02 24.59
CA VAL A 41 11.00 3.22 25.75
C VAL A 41 11.98 3.38 26.90
N GLU A 42 13.27 3.59 26.64
CA GLU A 42 14.29 3.73 27.68
C GLU A 42 14.05 5.00 28.50
N LYS A 43 13.67 6.10 27.82
CA LYS A 43 13.33 7.38 28.48
C LYS A 43 12.06 7.30 29.30
N TYR A 44 11.09 6.49 28.88
CA TYR A 44 9.87 6.24 29.63
C TYR A 44 10.11 5.34 30.86
N SER A 45 11.07 4.42 30.78
CA SER A 45 11.21 3.30 31.72
C SER A 45 11.70 3.65 33.12
N HIS A 46 12.26 4.85 33.32
CA HIS A 46 12.83 5.28 34.61
C HIS A 46 11.86 5.27 35.81
N SER A 47 10.55 5.07 35.62
CA SER A 47 9.57 5.04 36.71
C SER A 47 8.75 3.76 36.85
N GLN A 48 8.62 2.88 35.83
CA GLN A 48 7.68 1.74 35.90
C GLN A 48 7.81 0.64 34.80
N ALA A 49 8.84 0.62 33.94
CA ALA A 49 8.75 -0.09 32.65
C ALA A 49 9.81 -1.18 32.37
N GLU A 50 9.98 -2.17 33.24
CA GLU A 50 10.76 -3.37 32.88
C GLU A 50 10.07 -4.23 31.79
N GLU A 51 8.78 -4.01 31.52
CA GLU A 51 8.01 -4.87 30.60
C GLU A 51 7.61 -4.22 29.26
N CYS A 52 7.87 -2.94 29.07
CA CYS A 52 7.45 -2.25 27.85
C CYS A 52 8.40 -2.56 26.68
N HIS A 53 7.90 -3.07 25.56
CA HIS A 53 8.72 -3.27 24.34
C HIS A 53 8.52 -2.15 23.31
N LYS A 54 7.34 -1.55 23.27
CA LYS A 54 7.04 -0.38 22.43
C LYS A 54 6.14 0.56 23.20
N ALA A 55 6.37 1.85 23.07
CA ALA A 55 5.48 2.84 23.63
C ALA A 55 5.07 3.86 22.57
N PHE A 56 3.87 4.39 22.72
CA PHE A 56 3.30 5.40 21.85
C PHE A 56 2.71 6.53 22.69
N VAL A 57 2.79 7.75 22.19
CA VAL A 57 2.20 8.93 22.83
C VAL A 57 1.16 9.57 21.93
N ASN A 58 0.02 9.98 22.50
CA ASN A 58 -0.99 10.76 21.79
C ASN A 58 -0.57 12.23 21.73
N VAL A 59 -0.21 12.72 20.56
CA VAL A 59 0.33 14.08 20.37
C VAL A 59 -0.69 15.20 20.63
N PHE A 60 -1.99 14.87 20.68
CA PHE A 60 -3.07 15.81 20.99
C PHE A 60 -3.50 15.80 22.46
N SER A 61 -2.92 14.92 23.29
CA SER A 61 -3.13 15.00 24.75
C SER A 61 -2.44 16.24 25.32
N SER A 62 -3.06 16.82 26.34
CA SER A 62 -2.57 18.02 27.02
C SER A 62 -1.48 17.71 28.05
N SER A 63 -1.54 16.52 28.66
CA SER A 63 -0.55 16.06 29.64
C SER A 63 -0.41 14.52 29.66
N MET A 64 0.55 14.02 30.44
CA MET A 64 0.80 12.59 30.60
C MET A 64 -0.32 11.87 31.38
N GLU A 65 -1.06 12.63 32.21
CA GLU A 65 -2.16 12.14 33.04
C GLU A 65 -3.47 11.96 32.26
N ASP A 66 -3.56 12.49 31.04
CA ASP A 66 -4.74 12.34 30.21
C ASP A 66 -5.02 10.87 29.85
N GLU A 67 -6.29 10.51 29.76
CA GLU A 67 -6.68 9.15 29.40
C GLU A 67 -6.11 8.78 28.02
N ARG A 68 -5.31 7.71 27.97
CA ARG A 68 -4.62 7.22 26.75
C ARG A 68 -3.63 8.23 26.16
N ALA A 69 -3.09 9.13 26.97
CA ALA A 69 -1.93 9.95 26.60
C ALA A 69 -0.75 9.06 26.19
N LEU A 70 -0.57 7.94 26.89
CA LEU A 70 0.51 6.98 26.66
C LEU A 70 -0.03 5.56 26.53
N ILE A 71 0.51 4.82 25.57
CA ILE A 71 0.22 3.39 25.37
C ILE A 71 1.53 2.63 25.45
N CYS A 72 1.64 1.71 26.40
CA CYS A 72 2.75 0.78 26.50
C CYS A 72 2.33 -0.61 26.00
N CYS A 73 3.10 -1.16 25.07
CA CYS A 73 2.94 -2.51 24.54
C CYS A 73 3.89 -3.46 25.26
N GLY A 74 3.36 -4.17 26.27
CA GLY A 74 4.07 -5.18 27.04
C GLY A 74 4.11 -6.57 26.38
N LYS A 75 4.89 -7.49 26.97
CA LYS A 75 4.96 -8.89 26.51
C LYS A 75 3.74 -9.72 26.92
N ASN A 76 3.10 -9.41 28.06
CA ASN A 76 1.97 -10.17 28.62
C ASN A 76 0.64 -9.47 28.32
N LEU A 77 0.27 -9.39 27.03
CA LEU A 77 -1.00 -8.79 26.58
C LEU A 77 -2.23 -9.69 26.84
N ASP A 78 -2.04 -10.91 27.36
CA ASP A 78 -3.11 -11.90 27.51
C ASP A 78 -3.88 -11.77 28.83
N ASP A 79 -3.35 -11.09 29.86
CA ASP A 79 -3.91 -11.15 31.22
C ASP A 79 -4.86 -10.01 31.63
N ASP A 80 -4.95 -8.91 30.88
CA ASP A 80 -5.77 -7.75 31.28
C ASP A 80 -6.85 -7.38 30.26
N LEU A 81 -7.99 -8.07 30.39
CA LEU A 81 -9.21 -7.95 29.58
C LEU A 81 -9.89 -6.55 29.65
N SER A 82 -9.35 -5.63 30.46
CA SER A 82 -9.92 -4.30 30.72
C SER A 82 -9.50 -3.21 29.70
N SER A 83 -8.51 -3.48 28.83
CA SER A 83 -7.96 -2.50 27.86
C SER A 83 -8.31 -2.77 26.38
N THR A 84 -9.44 -3.45 26.13
CA THR A 84 -9.80 -4.08 24.83
C THR A 84 -9.74 -3.17 23.59
N ALA A 85 -10.05 -1.88 23.69
CA ALA A 85 -10.08 -0.97 22.53
C ALA A 85 -8.70 -0.59 21.95
N TYR A 86 -7.62 -0.63 22.75
CA TYR A 86 -6.27 -0.21 22.31
C TYR A 86 -5.30 -1.36 22.09
N SER A 87 -5.74 -2.59 22.36
CA SER A 87 -5.01 -3.80 21.98
C SER A 87 -4.56 -3.76 20.51
N GLY A 88 -5.34 -3.10 19.62
CA GLY A 88 -5.05 -3.00 18.20
C GLY A 88 -3.73 -2.31 17.81
N ILE A 89 -3.25 -1.31 18.56
CA ILE A 89 -1.98 -0.62 18.22
C ILE A 89 -0.78 -1.53 18.55
N CYS A 90 -0.87 -2.29 19.64
CA CYS A 90 0.17 -3.20 20.11
C CYS A 90 0.13 -4.56 19.41
N GLN A 91 -1.04 -4.98 18.93
CA GLN A 91 -1.21 -6.25 18.25
C GLN A 91 -0.37 -6.30 16.97
N PRO A 92 0.58 -7.23 16.87
CA PRO A 92 1.26 -7.46 15.60
C PRO A 92 0.23 -7.89 14.55
N PRO A 93 0.49 -7.60 13.25
CA PRO A 93 -0.32 -8.21 12.21
C PRO A 93 -0.24 -9.74 12.34
N PRO A 94 -1.36 -10.45 12.06
CA PRO A 94 -1.40 -11.90 12.14
C PRO A 94 -0.28 -12.55 11.32
N PRO A 95 0.33 -13.66 11.80
CA PRO A 95 1.51 -14.26 11.15
C PRO A 95 1.24 -14.78 9.73
N TYR A 96 -0.02 -15.09 9.40
CA TYR A 96 -0.43 -15.52 8.06
C TYR A 96 -0.47 -14.36 7.05
N LEU A 97 -0.47 -13.10 7.50
CA LEU A 97 -0.35 -11.93 6.62
C LEU A 97 1.12 -11.69 6.29
N LEU A 98 1.64 -12.48 5.34
CA LEU A 98 2.98 -12.32 4.79
C LEU A 98 3.20 -10.86 4.35
N PHE A 99 4.41 -10.35 4.59
CA PHE A 99 4.84 -8.98 4.23
C PHE A 99 4.11 -7.81 4.94
N SER A 100 3.09 -8.05 5.76
CA SER A 100 2.38 -6.98 6.49
C SER A 100 3.30 -6.03 7.27
N ARG A 101 4.34 -6.56 7.94
CA ARG A 101 5.34 -5.76 8.69
C ARG A 101 6.37 -5.05 7.79
N ARG A 102 6.46 -5.44 6.52
CA ARG A 102 7.50 -5.00 5.59
C ARG A 102 6.95 -4.21 4.40
N LEU A 103 5.63 -4.07 4.28
CA LEU A 103 4.96 -3.45 3.14
C LEU A 103 5.47 -2.03 2.83
N ALA A 104 5.80 -1.26 3.87
CA ALA A 104 6.36 0.09 3.74
C ALA A 104 7.89 0.13 3.60
N ARG A 105 8.58 -1.00 3.74
CA ARG A 105 10.05 -1.06 3.69
C ARG A 105 10.52 -1.29 2.26
N PHE A 106 11.64 -0.65 1.91
CA PHE A 106 12.43 -1.09 0.77
C PHE A 106 13.08 -2.45 1.09
N PRO A 107 13.12 -3.44 0.17
CA PRO A 107 12.70 -3.39 -1.23
C PRO A 107 11.23 -3.80 -1.49
N ASP A 108 10.48 -4.19 -0.47
CA ASP A 108 9.16 -4.80 -0.62
C ASP A 108 8.13 -3.83 -1.22
N ALA A 109 8.15 -2.55 -0.82
CA ALA A 109 7.30 -1.50 -1.41
C ALA A 109 7.45 -1.35 -2.94
N TRP A 110 8.58 -1.79 -3.50
CA TRP A 110 8.86 -1.79 -4.94
C TRP A 110 8.50 -3.12 -5.59
N LEU A 111 8.92 -4.23 -4.99
CA LEU A 111 8.79 -5.54 -5.62
C LEU A 111 7.35 -6.06 -5.62
N LEU A 112 6.61 -5.80 -4.53
CA LEU A 112 5.25 -6.32 -4.36
C LEU A 112 4.27 -5.84 -5.45
N PRO A 113 4.17 -4.54 -5.79
CA PRO A 113 3.31 -4.09 -6.89
C PRO A 113 3.74 -4.63 -8.27
N LEU A 114 5.03 -4.92 -8.44
CA LEU A 114 5.59 -5.39 -9.72
C LEU A 114 5.45 -6.91 -9.92
N PHE A 115 5.03 -7.66 -8.91
CA PHE A 115 4.92 -9.12 -9.00
C PHE A 115 4.16 -9.61 -10.26
N PRO A 116 2.99 -9.06 -10.63
CA PRO A 116 2.27 -9.51 -11.83
C PRO A 116 3.06 -9.35 -13.14
N VAL A 117 3.75 -8.21 -13.32
CA VAL A 117 4.56 -7.96 -14.53
C VAL A 117 5.83 -8.82 -14.54
N LEU A 118 6.44 -9.03 -13.37
CA LEU A 118 7.58 -9.94 -13.22
C LEU A 118 7.19 -11.38 -13.53
N LEU A 119 6.03 -11.84 -13.05
CA LEU A 119 5.50 -13.18 -13.35
C LEU A 119 5.29 -13.37 -14.86
N ARG A 120 4.79 -12.34 -15.56
CA ARG A 120 4.68 -12.36 -17.02
C ARG A 120 6.04 -12.49 -17.70
N ILE A 121 7.03 -11.70 -17.29
CA ILE A 121 8.40 -11.76 -17.83
C ILE A 121 8.99 -13.15 -17.62
N ILE A 122 8.89 -13.68 -16.40
CA ILE A 122 9.36 -15.02 -16.03
C ILE A 122 8.70 -16.09 -16.91
N THR A 123 7.37 -16.01 -17.09
CA THR A 123 6.63 -16.95 -17.94
C THR A 123 7.09 -16.87 -19.40
N ALA A 124 7.33 -15.66 -19.93
CA ALA A 124 7.84 -15.48 -21.30
C ALA A 124 9.22 -16.11 -21.47
N LEU A 125 10.13 -15.93 -20.49
CA LEU A 125 11.47 -16.53 -20.48
C LEU A 125 11.40 -18.07 -20.47
N PHE A 126 10.58 -18.67 -19.61
CA PHE A 126 10.46 -20.13 -19.52
C PHE A 126 9.79 -20.80 -20.74
N THR A 127 8.85 -20.09 -21.37
CA THR A 127 8.12 -20.59 -22.53
C THR A 127 8.87 -20.38 -23.84
N GLY A 128 9.96 -19.61 -23.83
CA GLY A 128 10.70 -19.24 -25.04
C GLY A 128 9.86 -18.42 -26.01
N SER A 129 8.81 -17.75 -25.51
CA SER A 129 7.92 -16.94 -26.33
C SER A 129 8.58 -15.62 -26.69
N THR A 130 9.42 -15.62 -27.72
CA THR A 130 10.10 -14.42 -28.29
C THR A 130 9.16 -13.54 -29.11
N ALA A 131 7.88 -13.45 -28.74
CA ALA A 131 6.94 -12.54 -29.40
C ALA A 131 7.36 -11.09 -29.11
N THR A 132 8.17 -10.54 -30.02
CA THR A 132 8.88 -9.27 -29.89
C THR A 132 7.95 -8.12 -29.47
N ALA A 133 6.72 -8.08 -30.02
CA ALA A 133 5.74 -7.07 -29.67
C ALA A 133 5.24 -7.15 -28.21
N ALA A 134 4.87 -8.34 -27.73
CA ALA A 134 4.37 -8.52 -26.36
C ALA A 134 5.46 -8.25 -25.30
N GLU A 135 6.70 -8.58 -25.64
CA GLU A 135 7.87 -8.27 -24.82
C GLU A 135 8.10 -6.76 -24.72
N VAL A 136 8.02 -6.04 -25.86
CA VAL A 136 8.18 -4.57 -25.89
C VAL A 136 7.15 -3.88 -25.02
N HIS A 137 5.87 -4.24 -25.11
CA HIS A 137 4.83 -3.64 -24.27
C HIS A 137 5.02 -3.96 -22.79
N THR A 138 5.44 -5.19 -22.45
CA THR A 138 5.70 -5.58 -21.06
C THR A 138 6.87 -4.79 -20.46
N LYS A 139 7.95 -4.58 -21.21
CA LYS A 139 9.06 -3.71 -20.79
C LYS A 139 8.62 -2.27 -20.61
N ARG A 140 7.83 -1.72 -21.54
CA ARG A 140 7.29 -0.35 -21.44
C ARG A 140 6.48 -0.14 -20.17
N ARG A 141 5.60 -1.09 -19.81
CA ARG A 141 4.83 -1.03 -18.56
C ARG A 141 5.72 -1.13 -17.33
N LEU A 142 6.69 -2.04 -17.33
CA LEU A 142 7.67 -2.13 -16.22
C LEU A 142 8.40 -0.79 -16.01
N TYR A 143 8.93 -0.18 -17.07
CA TYR A 143 9.58 1.13 -16.96
C TYR A 143 8.62 2.22 -16.51
N PHE A 144 7.39 2.22 -17.03
CA PHE A 144 6.34 3.15 -16.61
C PHE A 144 6.04 3.02 -15.11
N TYR A 145 5.93 1.81 -14.57
CA TYR A 145 5.72 1.62 -13.12
C TYR A 145 6.91 2.03 -12.28
N ILE A 146 8.14 1.76 -12.74
CA ILE A 146 9.34 2.27 -12.08
C ILE A 146 9.31 3.79 -12.03
N ILE A 147 8.96 4.44 -13.15
CA ILE A 147 8.80 5.90 -13.20
C ILE A 147 7.70 6.36 -12.23
N LEU A 148 6.56 5.68 -12.15
CA LEU A 148 5.50 6.05 -11.19
C LEU A 148 5.91 5.89 -9.73
N ILE A 149 6.61 4.81 -9.40
CA ILE A 149 7.18 4.58 -8.05
C ILE A 149 8.17 5.70 -7.71
N GLN A 150 9.03 6.07 -8.66
CA GLN A 150 9.97 7.18 -8.50
C GLN A 150 9.24 8.52 -8.40
N LEU A 151 8.25 8.79 -9.23
CA LEU A 151 7.45 10.01 -9.20
C LEU A 151 6.82 10.22 -7.81
N ARG A 152 6.30 9.14 -7.19
CA ARG A 152 5.82 9.18 -5.81
C ARG A 152 6.94 9.53 -4.83
N GLY A 153 8.10 8.90 -4.94
CA GLY A 153 9.24 9.14 -4.05
C GLY A 153 9.86 10.53 -4.18
N TRP A 154 9.96 11.08 -5.39
CA TRP A 154 10.58 12.39 -5.63
C TRP A 154 9.59 13.52 -5.54
N ILE A 155 8.46 13.42 -6.25
CA ILE A 155 7.52 14.54 -6.35
C ILE A 155 6.66 14.59 -5.11
N LEU A 156 6.01 13.49 -4.72
CA LEU A 156 5.04 13.58 -3.61
C LEU A 156 5.75 13.80 -2.28
N TYR A 157 6.86 13.11 -2.00
CA TYR A 157 7.59 13.34 -0.74
C TYR A 157 8.22 14.74 -0.69
N LEU A 158 9.14 15.06 -1.60
CA LEU A 158 9.89 16.33 -1.49
C LEU A 158 9.01 17.56 -1.68
N LEU A 159 7.99 17.50 -2.54
CA LEU A 159 7.10 18.64 -2.76
C LEU A 159 6.16 18.85 -1.59
N PHE A 160 5.59 17.78 -1.02
CA PHE A 160 4.66 17.95 0.10
C PHE A 160 5.37 18.29 1.39
N ASP A 161 6.57 17.74 1.65
CA ASP A 161 7.41 18.17 2.77
C ASP A 161 7.71 19.68 2.65
N MET A 162 8.07 20.15 1.46
CA MET A 162 8.29 21.59 1.21
C MET A 162 7.02 22.43 1.40
N ILE A 163 5.86 21.94 0.97
CA ILE A 163 4.57 22.64 1.17
C ILE A 163 4.22 22.67 2.66
N GLU A 164 4.42 21.58 3.39
CA GLU A 164 4.17 21.48 4.82
C GLU A 164 5.02 22.49 5.60
N GLU A 165 6.31 22.60 5.29
CA GLU A 165 7.21 23.59 5.87
C GLU A 165 6.77 25.05 5.61
N ILE A 166 6.17 25.32 4.45
CA ILE A 166 5.72 26.67 4.07
C ILE A 166 4.40 27.05 4.76
N PHE A 167 3.44 26.11 4.80
CA PHE A 167 2.06 26.42 5.20
C PHE A 167 1.76 26.12 6.66
N VAL A 168 2.45 25.15 7.28
CA VAL A 168 2.14 24.79 8.65
C VAL A 168 2.98 25.62 9.61
N SER A 169 2.28 26.48 10.36
CA SER A 169 2.89 27.27 11.43
C SER A 169 3.53 26.33 12.46
N SER A 170 4.77 26.66 12.88
CA SER A 170 5.47 25.92 13.93
C SER A 170 4.53 25.78 15.14
N PRO A 171 4.20 24.55 15.57
CA PRO A 171 3.42 24.37 16.79
C PRO A 171 4.25 24.99 17.90
N GLY A 172 3.61 25.72 18.82
CA GLY A 172 4.32 26.42 19.90
C GLY A 172 5.40 25.55 20.53
N THR A 173 6.47 26.16 21.01
CA THR A 173 7.76 25.52 21.36
C THR A 173 7.72 24.50 22.50
N GLN A 174 6.55 24.18 23.05
CA GLN A 174 6.42 23.31 24.21
C GLN A 174 5.30 22.27 24.00
N CYS A 175 5.71 21.01 23.97
CA CYS A 175 4.85 19.82 24.09
C CYS A 175 5.37 18.98 25.23
N TRP A 176 4.44 18.43 26.03
CA TRP A 176 4.80 17.69 27.24
C TRP A 176 5.63 16.43 26.95
N TYR A 177 5.46 15.83 25.77
CA TYR A 177 6.10 14.56 25.38
C TYR A 177 7.47 14.74 24.69
N SER A 178 7.98 15.96 24.52
CA SER A 178 9.25 16.22 23.81
C SER A 178 10.42 15.44 24.39
N HIS A 179 10.48 15.32 25.71
CA HIS A 179 11.54 14.60 26.43
C HIS A 179 11.49 13.07 26.21
N LEU A 180 10.37 12.53 25.74
CA LEU A 180 10.17 11.10 25.46
C LEU A 180 10.53 10.72 24.00
N LEU A 181 10.71 11.71 23.13
CA LEU A 181 11.03 11.48 21.73
C LEU A 181 12.45 10.90 21.56
N GLN A 182 12.64 10.11 20.51
CA GLN A 182 13.94 9.61 20.09
C GLN A 182 14.84 10.78 19.63
N SER A 183 16.16 10.62 19.70
CA SER A 183 17.14 11.69 19.45
C SER A 183 17.11 12.30 18.04
N HIS A 184 16.53 11.60 17.06
CA HIS A 184 16.43 12.06 15.69
C HIS A 184 15.09 12.74 15.37
N TYR A 185 14.16 12.79 16.31
CA TYR A 185 12.88 13.46 16.12
C TYR A 185 12.95 14.94 16.50
N HIS A 186 12.24 15.77 15.75
CA HIS A 186 12.13 17.20 16.05
C HIS A 186 11.22 17.45 17.25
N GLU A 187 11.40 18.59 17.93
CA GLU A 187 10.51 19.00 19.02
C GLU A 187 9.06 19.02 18.53
N CYS A 188 8.17 18.37 19.30
CA CYS A 188 6.74 18.31 19.03
C CYS A 188 6.35 17.68 17.69
N GLN A 189 7.19 16.77 17.18
CA GLN A 189 6.89 15.96 16.02
C GLN A 189 5.52 15.29 16.12
N GLY A 190 4.82 15.20 14.98
CA GLY A 190 3.50 14.59 14.86
C GLY A 190 2.34 15.50 15.25
N ARG A 191 2.54 16.59 16.00
CA ARG A 191 1.46 17.55 16.32
C ARG A 191 1.07 18.41 15.12
N VAL A 192 2.05 18.69 14.26
CA VAL A 192 1.84 19.29 12.94
C VAL A 192 1.05 18.31 12.07
N THR A 193 0.17 18.88 11.25
CA THR A 193 -0.54 18.17 10.19
C THR A 193 0.47 17.58 9.21
N ASP A 194 0.60 16.26 9.22
CA ASP A 194 1.46 15.48 8.33
C ASP A 194 0.55 14.57 7.49
N PHE A 195 0.59 14.73 6.17
CA PHE A 195 -0.23 13.95 5.26
C PHE A 195 0.17 12.48 5.34
N SER A 196 -0.80 11.56 5.26
CA SER A 196 -0.45 10.16 5.47
C SER A 196 0.28 9.52 4.28
N ASP A 197 1.62 9.53 4.35
CA ASP A 197 2.55 8.91 3.40
C ASP A 197 2.24 7.43 3.11
N HIS A 198 1.77 6.70 4.14
CA HIS A 198 1.35 5.30 4.07
C HIS A 198 0.07 5.14 3.24
N ILE A 199 -0.92 6.02 3.40
CA ILE A 199 -2.14 6.00 2.58
C ILE A 199 -1.78 6.28 1.12
N VAL A 200 -0.92 7.26 0.86
CA VAL A 200 -0.40 7.55 -0.48
C VAL A 200 0.36 6.34 -1.04
N LEU A 201 1.21 5.69 -0.25
CA LEU A 201 1.95 4.49 -0.68
C LEU A 201 0.99 3.37 -1.09
N TYR A 202 0.02 3.05 -0.24
CA TYR A 202 -0.90 1.94 -0.46
C TYR A 202 -1.81 2.19 -1.65
N PHE A 203 -2.38 3.39 -1.75
CA PHE A 203 -3.44 3.69 -2.70
C PHE A 203 -2.99 4.41 -3.96
N ALA A 204 -1.80 5.01 -4.02
CA ALA A 204 -1.26 5.61 -5.24
C ALA A 204 -0.29 4.68 -5.98
N GLN A 205 0.40 3.80 -5.26
CA GLN A 205 1.47 2.95 -5.79
C GLN A 205 1.14 1.46 -5.70
N ILE A 206 1.00 0.91 -4.49
CA ILE A 206 0.98 -0.55 -4.31
C ILE A 206 -0.24 -1.20 -4.98
N LEU A 207 -1.45 -0.79 -4.62
CA LEU A 207 -2.67 -1.39 -5.16
C LEU A 207 -2.92 -1.04 -6.62
N PRO A 208 -2.80 0.22 -7.08
CA PRO A 208 -3.13 0.57 -8.46
C PRO A 208 -2.24 -0.14 -9.48
N ILE A 209 -0.92 -0.22 -9.23
CA ILE A 209 0.01 -0.89 -10.14
C ILE A 209 -0.32 -2.37 -10.24
N ALA A 210 -0.53 -3.05 -9.10
CA ALA A 210 -0.89 -4.45 -9.07
C ALA A 210 -2.25 -4.71 -9.77
N LEU A 211 -3.25 -3.87 -9.49
CA LEU A 211 -4.58 -3.97 -10.09
C LEU A 211 -4.53 -3.81 -11.61
N VAL A 212 -3.83 -2.80 -12.11
CA VAL A 212 -3.68 -2.55 -13.56
C VAL A 212 -3.12 -3.79 -14.26
N GLU A 213 -2.03 -4.36 -13.73
CA GLU A 213 -1.38 -5.51 -14.36
C GLU A 213 -2.19 -6.80 -14.26
N VAL A 214 -2.92 -7.01 -13.15
CA VAL A 214 -3.81 -8.16 -13.04
C VAL A 214 -4.95 -8.04 -14.05
N ILE A 215 -5.65 -6.90 -14.11
CA ILE A 215 -6.70 -6.66 -15.10
C ILE A 215 -6.15 -6.87 -16.53
N HIS A 216 -4.99 -6.29 -16.85
CA HIS A 216 -4.36 -6.45 -18.16
C HIS A 216 -3.98 -7.90 -18.46
N SER A 217 -3.54 -8.66 -17.45
CA SER A 217 -3.21 -10.08 -17.60
C SER A 217 -4.44 -10.95 -17.86
N PHE A 218 -5.60 -10.60 -17.33
CA PHE A 218 -6.85 -11.28 -17.70
C PHE A 218 -7.41 -10.83 -19.06
N ALA A 219 -7.20 -9.57 -19.44
CA ALA A 219 -7.57 -9.08 -20.77
C ALA A 219 -6.69 -9.69 -21.89
N VAL A 220 -5.42 -9.92 -21.60
CA VAL A 220 -4.45 -10.52 -22.53
C VAL A 220 -3.75 -11.71 -21.83
N PRO A 221 -4.40 -12.89 -21.81
CA PRO A 221 -3.95 -14.04 -21.03
C PRO A 221 -2.72 -14.71 -21.65
N TYR A 222 -1.53 -14.23 -21.23
CA TYR A 222 -0.24 -14.71 -21.75
C TYR A 222 0.06 -16.19 -21.45
N TRP A 223 -0.63 -16.78 -20.46
CA TRP A 223 -0.51 -18.20 -20.14
C TRP A 223 -1.16 -19.12 -21.20
N GLN A 224 -2.07 -18.61 -22.03
CA GLN A 224 -2.67 -19.42 -23.10
C GLN A 224 -1.67 -19.80 -24.19
N SER A 225 -0.73 -18.90 -24.51
CA SER A 225 0.33 -19.15 -25.48
C SER A 225 1.33 -20.22 -24.98
N ALA A 226 1.58 -20.26 -23.67
CA ALA A 226 2.41 -21.28 -23.03
C ALA A 226 1.87 -22.70 -23.27
N ILE A 227 0.55 -22.87 -23.16
CA ILE A 227 -0.15 -24.15 -23.35
C ILE A 227 -0.01 -24.65 -24.79
N LYS A 228 -0.18 -23.76 -25.78
CA LYS A 228 -0.10 -24.13 -27.20
C LYS A 228 1.29 -24.62 -27.58
N ASN A 229 2.34 -23.96 -27.10
CA ASN A 229 3.73 -24.34 -27.38
C ASN A 229 4.16 -25.60 -26.62
N SER A 230 3.49 -25.91 -25.50
CA SER A 230 3.79 -27.05 -24.63
C SER A 230 3.48 -28.41 -25.25
N MET A 231 2.48 -28.52 -26.15
CA MET A 231 2.08 -29.82 -26.75
C MET A 231 3.11 -30.41 -27.72
N SER A 232 4.12 -29.64 -28.15
CA SER A 232 5.03 -30.02 -29.24
C SER A 232 6.34 -30.71 -28.78
N SER A 233 6.72 -30.64 -27.50
CA SER A 233 8.03 -31.14 -27.03
C SER A 233 7.91 -32.02 -25.78
N ARG A 234 8.73 -33.08 -25.68
CA ARG A 234 8.93 -33.89 -24.45
C ARG A 234 9.26 -32.94 -23.30
N MET A 235 8.27 -32.63 -22.48
CA MET A 235 8.32 -31.47 -21.60
C MET A 235 8.75 -31.86 -20.18
N GLY A 236 9.71 -31.12 -19.61
CA GLY A 236 10.09 -31.25 -18.20
C GLY A 236 8.95 -30.84 -17.26
N VAL A 237 8.87 -31.50 -16.10
CA VAL A 237 7.81 -31.34 -15.08
C VAL A 237 7.55 -29.88 -14.70
N LEU A 238 8.61 -29.06 -14.57
CA LEU A 238 8.50 -27.64 -14.23
C LEU A 238 7.75 -26.82 -15.29
N ARG A 239 7.99 -27.10 -16.57
CA ARG A 239 7.33 -26.41 -17.68
C ARG A 239 5.86 -26.83 -17.77
N TRP A 240 5.52 -28.06 -17.39
CA TRP A 240 4.13 -28.52 -17.31
C TRP A 240 3.37 -27.82 -16.18
N PHE A 241 4.00 -27.69 -15.01
CA PHE A 241 3.42 -26.99 -13.86
C PHE A 241 3.15 -25.52 -14.17
N LEU A 242 4.13 -24.80 -14.73
CA LEU A 242 3.99 -23.39 -15.15
C LEU A 242 2.98 -23.20 -16.31
N SER A 243 2.80 -24.21 -17.15
CA SER A 243 1.83 -24.21 -18.26
C SER A 243 0.41 -24.58 -17.81
N SER A 244 0.18 -24.81 -16.52
CA SER A 244 -1.17 -25.08 -16.02
C SER A 244 -2.07 -23.86 -16.26
N ALA A 245 -3.10 -24.06 -17.09
CA ALA A 245 -4.08 -23.03 -17.48
C ALA A 245 -4.75 -22.32 -16.29
N ARG A 246 -4.75 -22.95 -15.12
CA ARG A 246 -5.38 -22.45 -13.90
C ARG A 246 -4.37 -21.86 -12.90
N LEU A 247 -3.09 -22.23 -12.97
CA LEU A 247 -2.12 -21.83 -11.94
C LEU A 247 -1.85 -20.33 -11.97
N ILE A 248 -1.42 -19.78 -13.11
CA ILE A 248 -1.09 -18.35 -13.25
C ILE A 248 -2.26 -17.43 -12.86
N PRO A 249 -3.49 -17.60 -13.41
CA PRO A 249 -4.60 -16.75 -12.99
C PRO A 249 -4.94 -16.90 -11.50
N THR A 250 -4.84 -18.11 -10.93
CA THR A 250 -5.06 -18.32 -9.49
C THR A 250 -4.00 -17.59 -8.66
N LEU A 251 -2.72 -17.68 -9.05
CA LEU A 251 -1.62 -16.97 -8.38
C LEU A 251 -1.80 -15.45 -8.44
N LEU A 252 -2.20 -14.90 -9.58
CA LEU A 252 -2.46 -13.47 -9.73
C LEU A 252 -3.61 -12.99 -8.83
N LEU A 253 -4.71 -13.76 -8.76
CA LEU A 253 -5.86 -13.40 -7.92
C LEU A 253 -5.55 -13.56 -6.43
N LEU A 254 -4.90 -14.65 -6.02
CA LEU A 254 -4.49 -14.86 -4.63
C LEU A 254 -3.48 -13.79 -4.19
N TRP A 255 -2.54 -13.44 -5.06
CA TRP A 255 -1.58 -12.36 -4.81
C TRP A 255 -2.28 -11.03 -4.62
N LEU A 256 -3.14 -10.63 -5.57
CA LEU A 256 -3.86 -9.37 -5.50
C LEU A 256 -4.76 -9.32 -4.26
N GLY A 257 -5.50 -10.40 -3.98
CA GLY A 257 -6.34 -10.51 -2.80
C GLY A 257 -5.54 -10.38 -1.50
N ASN A 258 -4.39 -11.07 -1.39
CA ASN A 258 -3.50 -10.92 -0.24
C ASN A 258 -2.98 -9.48 -0.11
N LEU A 259 -2.58 -8.85 -1.22
CA LEU A 259 -2.09 -7.47 -1.25
C LEU A 259 -3.17 -6.48 -0.78
N TYR A 260 -4.43 -6.67 -1.20
CA TYR A 260 -5.58 -5.91 -0.70
C TYR A 260 -5.77 -6.08 0.80
N VAL A 261 -5.76 -7.32 1.30
CA VAL A 261 -5.94 -7.57 2.75
C VAL A 261 -4.85 -6.87 3.57
N ILE A 262 -3.58 -7.01 3.18
CA ILE A 262 -2.48 -6.40 3.96
C ILE A 262 -2.45 -4.88 3.86
N THR A 263 -2.72 -4.31 2.68
CA THR A 263 -2.74 -2.84 2.48
C THR A 263 -3.94 -2.21 3.16
N PHE A 264 -5.12 -2.83 3.11
CA PHE A 264 -6.32 -2.35 3.80
C PHE A 264 -6.20 -2.45 5.30
N PHE A 265 -5.62 -3.54 5.82
CA PHE A 265 -5.31 -3.64 7.24
C PHE A 265 -4.32 -2.57 7.69
N GLY A 266 -3.28 -2.32 6.88
CA GLY A 266 -2.33 -1.21 7.10
C GLY A 266 -3.03 0.14 7.11
N ALA A 267 -3.79 0.47 6.05
CA ALA A 267 -4.53 1.72 5.91
C ALA A 267 -5.53 1.94 7.05
N TYR A 268 -6.25 0.89 7.45
CA TYR A 268 -7.16 0.93 8.59
C TYR A 268 -6.42 1.31 9.88
N LYS A 269 -5.28 0.65 10.18
CA LYS A 269 -4.48 0.98 11.37
C LYS A 269 -3.89 2.39 11.30
N THR A 270 -3.40 2.80 10.12
CA THR A 270 -2.92 4.16 9.86
C THR A 270 -4.00 5.19 10.19
N ALA A 271 -5.21 5.00 9.68
CA ALA A 271 -6.35 5.88 9.93
C ALA A 271 -6.89 5.81 11.36
N MET A 272 -6.80 4.65 12.01
CA MET A 272 -7.30 4.46 13.37
C MET A 272 -6.36 5.03 14.43
N PHE A 273 -5.04 4.98 14.23
CA PHE A 273 -4.08 5.30 15.30
C PHE A 273 -3.05 6.37 14.95
N PHE A 274 -2.61 6.48 13.70
CA PHE A 274 -1.37 7.20 13.38
C PHE A 274 -1.59 8.55 12.72
N HIS A 275 -2.80 8.82 12.22
CA HIS A 275 -3.15 10.09 11.60
C HIS A 275 -4.58 10.49 11.96
N THR A 276 -4.84 11.79 11.89
CA THR A 276 -6.17 12.36 12.01
C THR A 276 -7.01 12.10 10.75
N GLY A 277 -8.33 12.20 10.87
CA GLY A 277 -9.25 12.09 9.73
C GLY A 277 -8.85 12.99 8.55
N PRO A 278 -8.64 14.31 8.75
CA PRO A 278 -8.21 15.21 7.68
C PRO A 278 -6.91 14.78 6.98
N GLU A 279 -5.87 14.39 7.72
CA GLU A 279 -4.59 13.91 7.15
C GLU A 279 -4.77 12.68 6.25
N ILE A 280 -5.64 11.75 6.67
CA ILE A 280 -5.99 10.55 5.92
C ILE A 280 -6.71 10.90 4.60
N TRP A 281 -7.69 11.80 4.66
CA TRP A 281 -8.44 12.21 3.47
C TRP A 281 -7.57 13.01 2.50
N ILE A 282 -6.70 13.89 2.99
CA ILE A 282 -5.72 14.61 2.16
C ILE A 282 -4.79 13.59 1.47
N GLY A 283 -4.23 12.63 2.22
CA GLY A 283 -3.41 11.57 1.66
C GLY A 283 -4.15 10.75 0.58
N TYR A 284 -5.44 10.46 0.80
CA TYR A 284 -6.25 9.77 -0.20
C TYR A 284 -6.52 10.63 -1.44
N LEU A 285 -6.87 11.91 -1.29
CA LEU A 285 -7.07 12.83 -2.42
C LEU A 285 -5.80 12.97 -3.26
N VAL A 286 -4.64 13.09 -2.62
CA VAL A 286 -3.33 13.05 -3.28
C VAL A 286 -3.15 11.75 -4.07
N SER A 287 -3.52 10.60 -3.48
CA SER A 287 -3.41 9.32 -4.17
C SER A 287 -4.29 9.23 -5.43
N LEU A 288 -5.44 9.92 -5.47
CA LEU A 288 -6.33 9.96 -6.64
C LEU A 288 -5.67 10.60 -7.87
N LEU A 289 -4.68 11.47 -7.67
CA LEU A 289 -3.90 12.07 -8.76
C LEU A 289 -3.14 11.04 -9.60
N LEU A 290 -2.85 9.85 -9.03
CA LEU A 290 -2.27 8.73 -9.77
C LEU A 290 -3.31 7.68 -10.14
N GLN A 291 -4.26 7.38 -9.25
CA GLN A 291 -5.27 6.35 -9.50
C GLN A 291 -6.20 6.70 -10.68
N ILE A 292 -6.70 7.93 -10.73
CA ILE A 292 -7.67 8.35 -11.75
C ILE A 292 -7.03 8.31 -13.15
N PRO A 293 -5.84 8.90 -13.40
CA PRO A 293 -5.19 8.78 -14.70
C PRO A 293 -4.91 7.32 -15.11
N LEU A 294 -4.45 6.47 -14.19
CA LEU A 294 -4.25 5.05 -14.47
C LEU A 294 -5.55 4.35 -14.89
N CYS A 295 -6.64 4.61 -14.17
CA CYS A 295 -7.96 4.09 -14.50
C CYS A 295 -8.43 4.59 -15.88
N ILE A 296 -8.28 5.89 -16.17
CA ILE A 296 -8.67 6.49 -17.45
C ILE A 296 -7.88 5.88 -18.61
N VAL A 297 -6.55 5.77 -18.48
CA VAL A 297 -5.67 5.19 -19.52
C VAL A 297 -6.01 3.72 -19.77
N GLN A 298 -6.40 2.96 -18.74
CA GLN A 298 -6.77 1.55 -18.87
C GLN A 298 -8.19 1.34 -19.39
N CYS A 299 -9.17 2.15 -18.96
CA CYS A 299 -10.59 1.87 -19.14
C CYS A 299 -11.28 2.71 -20.22
N THR A 300 -10.62 3.75 -20.75
CA THR A 300 -11.22 4.69 -21.68
C THR A 300 -10.40 4.84 -22.96
N GLN A 301 -11.04 5.39 -24.00
CA GLN A 301 -10.39 5.78 -25.25
C GLN A 301 -9.91 7.25 -25.23
N ALA A 302 -9.82 7.89 -24.06
CA ALA A 302 -9.41 9.29 -23.97
C ALA A 302 -7.94 9.50 -24.41
N PHE A 303 -7.09 8.48 -24.21
CA PHE A 303 -5.66 8.54 -24.53
C PHE A 303 -5.22 7.34 -25.40
N PRO A 304 -5.75 7.18 -26.62
CA PRO A 304 -5.57 5.97 -27.42
C PRO A 304 -4.09 5.72 -27.77
N ALA A 305 -3.32 6.78 -28.00
CA ALA A 305 -1.88 6.68 -28.25
C ALA A 305 -1.11 6.12 -27.05
N LEU A 306 -1.41 6.60 -25.83
CA LEU A 306 -0.77 6.13 -24.60
C LEU A 306 -1.20 4.71 -24.25
N THR A 307 -2.50 4.41 -24.35
CA THR A 307 -3.04 3.07 -24.13
C THR A 307 -2.40 2.08 -25.11
N THR A 308 -2.30 2.42 -26.39
CA THR A 308 -1.65 1.56 -27.40
C THR A 308 -0.15 1.41 -27.14
N TYR A 309 0.53 2.49 -26.73
CA TYR A 309 1.95 2.45 -26.40
C TYR A 309 2.25 1.47 -25.25
N LEU A 310 1.47 1.53 -24.17
CA LEU A 310 1.65 0.74 -22.95
C LEU A 310 1.08 -0.69 -23.06
N PHE A 311 -0.15 -0.83 -23.56
CA PHE A 311 -0.90 -2.08 -23.53
C PHE A 311 -1.00 -2.78 -24.90
N GLY A 312 -0.54 -2.13 -25.97
CA GLY A 312 -0.73 -2.59 -27.34
C GLY A 312 -2.13 -2.29 -27.87
N THR A 313 -2.42 -2.75 -29.08
CA THR A 313 -3.78 -2.76 -29.63
C THR A 313 -4.61 -3.81 -28.88
N LEU A 314 -5.08 -3.46 -27.70
CA LEU A 314 -6.18 -4.17 -27.07
C LEU A 314 -7.36 -4.08 -28.03
N ALA A 315 -7.92 -5.22 -28.41
CA ALA A 315 -9.18 -5.25 -29.15
C ALA A 315 -10.32 -4.84 -28.20
N ILE A 316 -10.41 -3.54 -27.86
CA ILE A 316 -11.49 -2.94 -27.07
C ILE A 316 -12.74 -2.80 -27.93
#